data_AF-A0A0G4IVT1-F1
#
_entry.id   AF-A0A0G4IVT1-F1
#
_cell.length_a   1.000
_cell.length_b   1.000
_cell.length_c   1.000
_cell.angle_alpha   90.00
_cell.angle_beta   90.00
_cell.angle_gamma   90.00
#
_symmetry.space_group_name_H-M   'P 1'
#
loop_
_entity.id
_entity.type
_entity.pdbx_description
1 polymer ?
#
loop_
_entity_poly.entity_id
_entity_poly.type
_entity_poly.pdbx_seq_one_letter_code
_entity_poly.pdbx_strand_id
1 'polypeptide(L)'
;MKDEGLIQHVYGTVGPTLTFQNAITRLAHCIQMLSDDLTCFQPMFDYVHVDEKYFYICKAKQGYSIVRGEATPARYVQNRRILKKVMVLMAVARPRYVVETGALFDGKIGCFTFTGSEPAKRSSRNRPKETLVMKATESINRNEYVRVMMEKVIPAITLKWPQSSKSMPIRGQHDNAPPHSRIDRDEAIARAASSDGWNISARQLRKPAKSIDDMVANIEAASNDIEWQTIGD
;
A
#
# COMPACT_ATOMS: atom_id res chain seq x y z
N MET A 1 -13.10 -34.62 32.81
CA MET A 1 -12.18 -35.07 31.75
C MET A 1 -12.53 -34.26 30.51
N LYS A 2 -11.59 -33.44 30.03
CA LYS A 2 -11.74 -32.69 28.77
C LYS A 2 -11.39 -33.68 27.66
N ASP A 3 -12.34 -33.97 26.77
CA ASP A 3 -12.03 -34.76 25.58
C ASP A 3 -10.92 -34.08 24.78
N GLU A 4 -9.96 -34.91 24.41
CA GLU A 4 -8.70 -34.56 23.78
C GLU A 4 -8.94 -33.86 22.43
N GLY A 5 -8.20 -32.77 22.21
CA GLY A 5 -8.35 -31.88 21.06
C GLY A 5 -8.05 -32.53 19.72
N LEU A 6 -9.06 -33.14 19.11
CA LEU A 6 -9.02 -33.73 17.77
C LEU A 6 -9.32 -32.73 16.63
N ILE A 7 -9.70 -31.49 16.94
CA ILE A 7 -10.11 -30.51 15.92
C ILE A 7 -9.08 -29.38 15.86
N GLN A 8 -8.25 -29.43 14.82
CA GLN A 8 -7.38 -28.31 14.42
C GLN A 8 -8.15 -27.41 13.45
N HIS A 9 -8.25 -26.12 13.77
CA HIS A 9 -8.69 -25.12 12.79
C HIS A 9 -7.57 -24.87 11.79
N VAL A 10 -7.69 -25.43 10.58
CA VAL A 10 -6.76 -25.21 9.48
C VAL A 10 -7.45 -24.39 8.40
N TYR A 11 -6.81 -23.30 7.97
CA TYR A 11 -7.25 -22.51 6.83
C TYR A 11 -6.37 -22.84 5.63
N GLY A 12 -6.97 -23.40 4.57
CA GLY A 12 -6.31 -23.52 3.27
C GLY A 12 -6.56 -22.26 2.45
N THR A 13 -5.50 -21.55 2.05
CA THR A 13 -5.60 -20.43 1.10
C THR A 13 -5.13 -20.90 -0.26
N VAL A 14 -5.94 -20.68 -1.30
CA VAL A 14 -5.51 -20.93 -2.68
C VAL A 14 -4.51 -19.85 -3.07
N GLY A 15 -3.23 -20.18 -2.95
CA GLY A 15 -2.12 -19.37 -3.40
C GLY A 15 -1.74 -19.67 -4.85
N PRO A 16 -1.05 -18.74 -5.53
CA PRO A 16 -0.48 -18.98 -6.84
C PRO A 16 0.66 -20.01 -6.77
N THR A 17 0.71 -20.94 -7.72
CA THR A 17 1.79 -21.95 -7.79
C THR A 17 3.16 -21.28 -7.98
N LEU A 18 4.11 -21.61 -7.10
CA LEU A 18 5.49 -21.15 -7.20
C LEU A 18 6.26 -22.07 -8.17
N THR A 19 6.60 -21.56 -9.35
CA THR A 19 7.47 -22.29 -10.28
C THR A 19 8.90 -22.30 -9.78
N PHE A 20 9.71 -23.27 -10.22
CA PHE A 20 11.14 -23.34 -9.88
C PHE A 20 11.89 -22.05 -10.22
N GLN A 21 11.62 -21.46 -11.39
CA GLN A 21 12.22 -20.19 -11.80
C GLN A 21 11.85 -19.05 -10.85
N ASN A 22 10.60 -19.00 -10.39
CA ASN A 22 10.15 -17.98 -9.44
C ASN A 22 10.81 -18.17 -8.07
N ALA A 23 11.00 -19.41 -7.64
CA ALA A 23 11.71 -19.73 -6.40
C ALA A 23 13.18 -19.27 -6.45
N ILE A 24 13.88 -19.52 -7.56
CA ILE A 24 15.26 -19.03 -7.75
C ILE A 24 15.32 -17.51 -7.67
N THR A 25 14.43 -16.79 -8.37
CA THR A 25 14.46 -15.32 -8.34
C THR A 25 14.14 -14.77 -6.95
N ARG A 26 13.22 -15.41 -6.21
CA ARG A 26 12.95 -15.05 -4.80
C ARG A 26 14.18 -15.28 -3.92
N LEU A 27 14.85 -16.43 -4.05
CA LEU A 27 16.05 -16.73 -3.27
C LEU A 27 17.17 -15.72 -3.57
N ALA A 28 17.40 -15.41 -4.85
CA ALA A 28 18.37 -14.40 -5.25
C ALA A 28 18.05 -13.01 -4.67
N HIS A 29 16.75 -12.65 -4.61
CA HIS A 29 16.33 -11.42 -3.96
C HIS A 29 16.60 -11.45 -2.45
N CYS A 30 16.27 -12.54 -1.75
CA CYS A 30 16.54 -12.68 -0.32
C CYS A 30 18.04 -12.57 -0.02
N ILE A 31 18.90 -13.21 -0.82
CA ILE A 31 20.35 -13.13 -0.68
C ILE A 31 20.86 -11.70 -0.83
N GLN A 32 20.30 -10.93 -1.77
CA GLN A 32 20.66 -9.50 -1.93
C GLN A 32 20.27 -8.64 -0.73
N MET A 33 19.31 -9.08 0.09
CA MET A 33 18.89 -8.40 1.30
C MET A 33 19.69 -8.83 2.53
N LEU A 34 20.64 -9.77 2.41
CA LEU A 34 21.53 -10.16 3.50
C LEU A 34 22.73 -9.20 3.60
N SER A 35 23.38 -9.23 4.76
CA SER A 35 24.71 -8.67 4.99
C SER A 35 25.75 -9.38 4.14
N ASP A 36 26.92 -8.75 3.95
CA ASP A 36 27.99 -9.29 3.11
C ASP A 36 28.52 -10.65 3.59
N ASP A 37 28.42 -10.92 4.89
CA ASP A 37 28.77 -12.20 5.53
C ASP A 37 27.61 -13.21 5.55
N LEU A 38 26.44 -12.84 5.00
CA LEU A 38 25.23 -13.66 4.90
C LEU A 38 24.63 -14.09 6.26
N THR A 39 25.00 -13.43 7.37
CA THR A 39 24.57 -13.81 8.71
C THR A 39 23.27 -13.15 9.14
N CYS A 40 22.96 -11.97 8.61
CA CYS A 40 21.79 -11.20 9.00
C CYS A 40 21.16 -10.45 7.83
N PHE A 41 19.88 -10.08 7.96
CA PHE A 41 19.24 -9.19 6.98
C PHE A 41 19.72 -7.75 7.16
N GLN A 42 19.86 -7.05 6.05
CA GLN A 42 20.09 -5.60 6.04
C GLN A 42 18.97 -4.90 6.83
N PRO A 43 19.29 -3.82 7.56
CA PRO A 43 18.32 -3.16 8.41
C PRO A 43 17.21 -2.44 7.63
N MET A 44 17.41 -2.17 6.33
CA MET A 44 16.43 -1.52 5.44
C MET A 44 15.93 -0.14 5.93
N PHE A 45 16.73 0.60 6.70
CA PHE A 45 16.37 1.94 7.17
C PHE A 45 16.21 2.97 6.04
N ASP A 46 16.76 2.65 4.86
CA ASP A 46 16.68 3.45 3.66
C ASP A 46 15.60 2.99 2.68
N TYR A 47 14.76 2.02 3.05
CA TYR A 47 13.64 1.59 2.22
C TYR A 47 12.34 2.30 2.60
N VAL A 48 11.59 2.68 1.57
CA VAL A 48 10.17 3.01 1.63
C VAL A 48 9.44 1.96 0.81
N HIS A 49 8.63 1.12 1.43
CA HIS A 49 7.77 0.17 0.73
C HIS A 49 6.53 0.90 0.25
N VAL A 50 6.26 0.79 -1.05
CA VAL A 50 5.13 1.41 -1.71
C VAL A 50 4.27 0.33 -2.35
N ASP A 51 2.99 0.29 -1.99
CA ASP A 51 2.05 -0.72 -2.49
C ASP A 51 0.64 -0.14 -2.62
N GLU A 52 -0.19 -0.75 -3.45
CA GLU A 52 -1.58 -0.38 -3.63
C GLU A 52 -2.53 -1.41 -3.04
N LYS A 53 -3.55 -0.92 -2.34
CA LYS A 53 -4.61 -1.77 -1.80
C LYS A 53 -5.99 -1.24 -2.13
N TYR A 54 -6.91 -2.13 -2.50
CA TYR A 54 -8.32 -1.81 -2.62
C TYR A 54 -9.00 -1.82 -1.24
N PHE A 55 -9.59 -0.70 -0.87
CA PHE A 55 -10.48 -0.57 0.28
C PHE A 55 -11.93 -0.59 -0.18
N TYR A 56 -12.71 -1.54 0.34
CA TYR A 56 -14.13 -1.67 0.03
C TYR A 56 -14.95 -0.81 0.99
N ILE A 57 -15.74 0.12 0.45
CA ILE A 57 -16.65 0.98 1.23
C ILE A 57 -17.67 0.11 1.98
N CYS A 58 -18.15 -0.95 1.33
CA CYS A 58 -19.02 -1.94 1.94
C CYS A 58 -18.31 -3.31 1.96
N LYS A 59 -18.02 -3.83 3.15
CA LYS A 59 -17.46 -5.18 3.30
C LYS A 59 -18.48 -6.24 2.86
N ALA A 60 -18.05 -7.21 2.06
CA ALA A 60 -18.91 -8.31 1.61
C ALA A 60 -19.27 -9.28 2.75
N LYS A 61 -18.42 -9.35 3.79
CA LYS A 61 -18.65 -10.09 5.03
C LYS A 61 -18.44 -9.11 6.18
N GLN A 62 -19.42 -9.00 7.08
CA GLN A 62 -19.36 -8.14 8.25
C GLN A 62 -19.92 -8.92 9.44
N GLY A 63 -19.19 -8.91 10.56
CA GLY A 63 -19.68 -9.45 11.83
C GLY A 63 -20.63 -8.46 12.48
N TYR A 64 -21.66 -8.97 13.14
CA TYR A 64 -22.58 -8.19 13.96
C TYR A 64 -22.62 -8.83 15.35
N SER A 65 -22.57 -8.01 16.39
CA SER A 65 -22.96 -8.44 17.73
C SER A 65 -24.44 -8.15 17.88
N ILE A 66 -25.27 -9.20 17.92
CA ILE A 66 -26.72 -9.09 18.06
C ILE A 66 -27.17 -9.62 19.42
N VAL A 67 -28.22 -9.04 19.98
CA VAL A 67 -28.81 -9.55 21.22
C VAL A 67 -29.50 -10.89 20.93
N ARG A 68 -29.50 -11.80 21.91
CA ARG A 68 -30.09 -13.15 21.75
C ARG A 68 -31.58 -13.02 21.39
N GLY A 69 -31.96 -13.54 20.22
CA GLY A 69 -33.33 -13.49 19.70
C GLY A 69 -33.59 -12.40 18.65
N GLU A 70 -32.63 -11.50 18.43
CA GLU A 70 -32.70 -10.51 17.36
C GLU A 70 -32.37 -11.14 16.00
N ALA A 71 -33.03 -10.68 14.94
CA ALA A 71 -32.75 -11.16 13.59
C ALA A 71 -31.45 -10.55 13.05
N THR A 72 -30.62 -11.36 12.41
CA THR A 72 -29.39 -10.88 11.75
C THR A 72 -29.74 -9.85 10.66
N PRO A 73 -29.03 -8.70 10.59
CA PRO A 73 -29.25 -7.71 9.54
C PRO A 73 -29.11 -8.31 8.14
N ALA A 74 -30.19 -8.24 7.36
CA ALA A 74 -30.20 -8.72 5.99
C ALA A 74 -29.41 -7.75 5.09
N ARG A 75 -28.51 -8.29 4.25
CA ARG A 75 -27.71 -7.50 3.31
C ARG A 75 -27.69 -8.14 1.94
N TYR A 76 -28.15 -7.37 0.95
CA TYR A 76 -28.23 -7.81 -0.43
C TYR A 76 -27.48 -6.84 -1.34
N VAL A 77 -26.78 -7.38 -2.33
CA VAL A 77 -26.21 -6.64 -3.46
C VAL A 77 -26.37 -7.52 -4.69
N GLN A 78 -26.70 -6.92 -5.84
CA GLN A 78 -26.90 -7.69 -7.08
C GLN A 78 -25.65 -8.46 -7.50
N ASN A 79 -24.45 -7.88 -7.34
CA ASN A 79 -23.18 -8.53 -7.59
C ASN A 79 -22.09 -7.95 -6.67
N ARG A 80 -21.23 -8.80 -6.09
CA ARG A 80 -20.09 -8.35 -5.26
C ARG A 80 -19.13 -7.43 -6.02
N ARG A 81 -19.03 -7.54 -7.35
CA ARG A 81 -18.22 -6.65 -8.20
C ARG A 81 -18.71 -5.19 -8.19
N ILE A 82 -19.98 -4.94 -7.85
CA ILE A 82 -20.58 -3.60 -7.77
C ILE A 82 -20.24 -2.91 -6.44
N LEU A 83 -19.70 -3.64 -5.45
CA LEU A 83 -19.29 -3.03 -4.19
C LEU A 83 -18.25 -1.94 -4.46
N LYS A 84 -18.60 -0.71 -4.10
CA LYS A 84 -17.73 0.44 -4.28
C LYS A 84 -16.42 0.20 -3.53
N LYS A 85 -15.33 0.43 -4.24
CA LYS A 85 -13.97 0.31 -3.72
C LYS A 85 -13.13 1.48 -4.19
N VAL A 86 -12.16 1.85 -3.37
CA VAL A 86 -11.17 2.89 -3.66
C VAL A 86 -9.81 2.22 -3.62
N MET A 87 -8.96 2.44 -4.62
CA MET A 87 -7.55 2.04 -4.51
C MET A 87 -6.79 3.11 -3.75
N VAL A 88 -5.97 2.69 -2.80
CA VAL A 88 -5.13 3.53 -1.97
C VAL A 88 -3.69 3.07 -2.13
N LEU A 89 -2.80 3.99 -2.50
CA LEU A 89 -1.37 3.83 -2.49
C LEU A 89 -0.85 4.13 -1.09
N MET A 90 -0.12 3.21 -0.47
CA MET A 90 0.49 3.42 0.84
C MET A 90 2.00 3.41 0.72
N ALA A 91 2.64 4.36 1.40
CA ALA A 91 4.09 4.43 1.53
C ALA A 91 4.45 4.28 3.00
N VAL A 92 5.27 3.28 3.33
CA VAL A 92 5.67 2.95 4.69
C VAL A 92 7.15 2.61 4.73
N ALA A 93 7.86 3.13 5.71
CA ALA A 93 9.26 2.86 5.98
C ALA A 93 9.41 2.17 7.34
N ARG A 94 10.61 1.68 7.64
CA ARG A 94 10.88 1.06 8.93
C ARG A 94 10.88 2.12 10.05
N PRO A 95 10.09 1.92 11.13
CA PRO A 95 10.15 2.79 12.30
C PRO A 95 11.56 2.80 12.92
N ARG A 96 12.03 3.98 13.35
CA ARG A 96 13.35 4.13 13.97
C ARG A 96 13.43 5.35 14.86
N TYR A 97 14.30 5.31 15.86
CA TYR A 97 14.60 6.48 16.67
C TYR A 97 15.46 7.47 15.87
N VAL A 98 15.06 8.73 15.85
CA VAL A 98 15.77 9.81 15.15
C VAL A 98 16.49 10.65 16.21
N VAL A 99 17.81 10.51 16.26
CA VAL A 99 18.65 11.19 17.26
C VAL A 99 18.52 12.72 17.17
N GLU A 100 18.40 13.26 15.96
CA GLU A 100 18.28 14.71 15.70
C GLU A 100 17.05 15.33 16.37
N THR A 101 15.90 14.68 16.28
CA THR A 101 14.64 15.18 16.84
C THR A 101 14.36 14.64 18.25
N GLY A 102 15.16 13.67 18.72
CA GLY A 102 14.92 12.96 19.96
C GLY A 102 13.61 12.16 19.98
N ALA A 103 13.06 11.84 18.80
CA ALA A 103 11.72 11.27 18.64
C ALA A 103 11.73 9.98 17.81
N LEU A 104 10.71 9.16 18.00
CA LEU A 104 10.48 7.97 17.18
C LEU A 104 9.86 8.37 15.84
N PHE A 105 10.54 8.07 14.74
CA PHE A 105 9.93 8.06 13.41
C PHE A 105 9.10 6.78 13.28
N ASP A 106 7.80 6.92 13.09
CA ASP A 106 6.82 5.83 13.06
C ASP A 106 6.79 5.05 11.73
N GLY A 107 7.55 5.50 10.73
CA GLY A 107 7.60 4.88 9.42
C GLY A 107 6.42 5.22 8.49
N LYS A 108 5.38 5.90 8.97
CA LYS A 108 4.15 6.14 8.18
C LYS A 108 4.31 7.37 7.30
N ILE A 109 4.66 7.15 6.03
CA ILE A 109 4.80 8.26 5.06
C ILE A 109 3.42 8.78 4.64
N GLY A 110 2.53 7.90 4.16
CA GLY A 110 1.18 8.35 3.82
C GLY A 110 0.32 7.31 3.11
N CYS A 111 -0.96 7.67 2.99
CA CYS A 111 -1.99 6.94 2.27
C CYS A 111 -2.62 7.87 1.23
N PHE A 112 -2.58 7.49 -0.04
CA PHE A 112 -2.99 8.35 -1.16
C PHE A 112 -4.06 7.64 -1.99
N THR A 113 -5.26 8.23 -2.04
CA THR A 113 -6.36 7.67 -2.82
C THR A 113 -6.18 7.98 -4.31
N PHE A 114 -6.49 7.00 -5.16
CA PHE A 114 -6.67 7.19 -6.60
C PHE A 114 -8.12 7.60 -6.87
N THR A 115 -8.34 8.91 -6.96
CA THR A 115 -9.67 9.51 -7.10
C THR A 115 -9.63 10.68 -8.07
N GLY A 116 -10.68 10.84 -8.87
CA GLY A 116 -10.89 11.98 -9.76
C GLY A 116 -12.23 12.68 -9.49
N SER A 117 -12.34 13.95 -9.87
CA SER A 117 -13.59 14.71 -9.77
C SER A 117 -14.35 14.66 -11.09
N GLU A 118 -15.59 14.19 -11.06
CA GLU A 118 -16.48 14.19 -12.21
C GLU A 118 -17.81 14.89 -11.92
N PRO A 119 -18.35 15.68 -12.86
CA PRO A 119 -19.66 16.31 -12.71
C PRO A 119 -20.78 15.26 -12.61
N ALA A 120 -21.82 15.59 -11.84
CA ALA A 120 -22.99 14.75 -11.70
C ALA A 120 -23.75 14.60 -13.01
N LYS A 121 -23.83 13.36 -13.51
CA LYS A 121 -24.64 13.05 -14.70
C LYS A 121 -26.14 13.18 -14.45
N ARG A 122 -26.59 12.94 -13.21
CA ARG A 122 -28.00 13.00 -12.81
C ARG A 122 -28.14 13.84 -11.55
N SER A 123 -29.22 14.61 -11.47
CA SER A 123 -29.65 15.22 -10.21
C SER A 123 -30.19 14.15 -9.27
N SER A 124 -30.02 14.39 -7.98
CA SER A 124 -30.63 13.63 -6.89
C SER A 124 -31.02 14.60 -5.78
N ARG A 125 -31.81 14.14 -4.81
CA ARG A 125 -32.31 14.98 -3.70
C ARG A 125 -31.19 15.75 -2.98
N ASN A 126 -30.01 15.17 -2.85
CA ASN A 126 -28.89 15.76 -2.09
C ASN A 126 -27.76 16.29 -3.00
N ARG A 127 -27.95 16.27 -4.32
CA ARG A 127 -26.88 16.61 -5.27
C ARG A 127 -27.48 17.04 -6.60
N PRO A 128 -27.47 18.35 -6.92
CA PRO A 128 -27.83 18.85 -8.24
C PRO A 128 -27.01 18.20 -9.36
N LYS A 129 -27.52 18.30 -10.60
CA LYS A 129 -26.75 17.91 -11.78
C LYS A 129 -25.50 18.80 -11.87
N GLU A 130 -24.42 18.29 -12.45
CA GLU A 130 -23.14 19.00 -12.64
C GLU A 130 -22.29 19.24 -11.38
N THR A 131 -22.82 19.03 -10.17
CA THR A 131 -22.01 19.06 -8.95
C THR A 131 -20.85 18.06 -9.06
N LEU A 132 -19.62 18.57 -8.93
CA LEU A 132 -18.40 17.78 -8.95
C LEU A 132 -18.43 16.77 -7.80
N VAL A 133 -18.19 15.51 -8.13
CA VAL A 133 -18.09 14.45 -7.13
C VAL A 133 -16.87 13.61 -7.37
N MET A 134 -16.19 13.34 -6.26
CA MET A 134 -15.12 12.37 -6.17
C MET A 134 -15.60 10.98 -6.58
N LYS A 135 -14.93 10.43 -7.58
CA LYS A 135 -15.06 9.04 -8.01
C LYS A 135 -13.73 8.33 -7.86
N ALA A 136 -13.80 7.08 -7.45
CA ALA A 136 -12.66 6.19 -7.47
C ALA A 136 -12.21 5.96 -8.92
N THR A 137 -10.91 6.00 -9.16
CA THR A 137 -10.34 5.60 -10.45
C THR A 137 -10.50 4.09 -10.61
N GLU A 138 -11.23 3.66 -11.65
CA GLU A 138 -11.56 2.23 -11.83
C GLU A 138 -10.35 1.39 -12.28
N SER A 139 -9.44 1.97 -13.06
CA SER A 139 -8.22 1.35 -13.54
C SER A 139 -7.07 2.34 -13.49
N ILE A 140 -6.00 1.99 -12.78
CA ILE A 140 -4.81 2.83 -12.66
C ILE A 140 -3.83 2.43 -13.75
N ASN A 141 -3.57 3.39 -14.63
CA ASN A 141 -2.54 3.28 -15.64
C ASN A 141 -1.22 3.87 -15.11
N ARG A 142 -0.16 3.71 -15.89
CA ARG A 142 1.16 4.26 -15.55
C ARG A 142 1.15 5.77 -15.29
N ASN A 143 0.44 6.54 -16.12
CA ASN A 143 0.47 8.00 -16.02
C ASN A 143 -0.11 8.48 -14.70
N GLU A 144 -1.25 7.89 -14.29
CA GLU A 144 -1.87 8.21 -13.01
C GLU A 144 -0.98 7.77 -11.84
N TYR A 145 -0.29 6.63 -11.99
CA TYR A 145 0.68 6.17 -10.98
C TYR A 145 1.84 7.14 -10.79
N VAL A 146 2.52 7.49 -11.88
CA VAL A 146 3.65 8.43 -11.88
C VAL A 146 3.23 9.78 -11.34
N ARG A 147 2.03 10.25 -11.73
CA ARG A 147 1.45 11.49 -11.21
C ARG A 147 1.28 11.45 -9.70
N VAL A 148 0.65 10.42 -9.14
CA VAL A 148 0.47 10.30 -7.68
C VAL A 148 1.81 10.18 -6.95
N MET A 149 2.78 9.47 -7.54
CA MET A 149 4.15 9.40 -7.01
C MET A 149 4.79 10.79 -6.90
N MET A 150 4.71 11.59 -7.95
CA MET A 150 5.31 12.93 -8.00
C MET A 150 4.57 13.96 -7.16
N GLU A 151 3.23 14.00 -7.27
CA GLU A 151 2.41 15.03 -6.63
C GLU A 151 2.18 14.75 -5.13
N LYS A 152 2.28 13.48 -4.69
CA LYS A 152 1.89 13.09 -3.33
C LYS A 152 2.98 12.32 -2.59
N VAL A 153 3.49 11.23 -3.15
CA VAL A 153 4.40 10.33 -2.42
C VAL A 153 5.76 10.99 -2.15
N ILE A 154 6.42 11.51 -3.18
CA ILE A 154 7.73 12.15 -3.04
C ILE A 154 7.63 13.34 -2.07
N PRO A 155 6.68 14.28 -2.19
CA PRO A 155 6.50 15.34 -1.21
C PRO A 155 6.24 14.85 0.23
N ALA A 156 5.51 13.75 0.41
CA ALA A 156 5.28 13.18 1.73
C ALA A 156 6.57 12.58 2.33
N ILE A 157 7.42 11.96 1.50
CA ILE A 157 8.75 11.50 1.91
C ILE A 157 9.57 12.71 2.34
N THR A 158 9.66 13.76 1.52
CA THR A 158 10.49 14.92 1.85
C THR A 158 10.04 15.65 3.12
N LEU A 159 8.73 15.63 3.42
CA LEU A 159 8.17 16.23 4.62
C LEU A 159 8.43 15.40 5.89
N LYS A 160 8.28 14.08 5.82
CA LYS A 160 8.30 13.20 7.00
C LYS A 160 9.62 12.48 7.24
N TRP A 161 10.46 12.35 6.22
CA TRP A 161 11.72 11.63 6.34
C TRP A 161 12.69 12.38 7.27
N PRO A 162 13.50 11.67 8.07
CA PRO A 162 14.50 12.31 8.94
C PRO A 162 15.50 13.16 8.13
N GLN A 163 15.56 14.46 8.42
CA GLN A 163 16.28 15.44 7.61
C GLN A 163 17.80 15.26 7.65
N SER A 164 18.37 14.84 8.78
CA SER A 164 19.79 14.42 8.87
C SER A 164 20.20 13.34 7.86
N SER A 165 19.26 12.57 7.32
CA SER A 165 19.50 11.51 6.33
C SER A 165 19.05 11.86 4.92
N LYS A 166 18.76 13.13 4.63
CA LYS A 166 18.22 13.60 3.34
C LYS A 166 19.11 13.28 2.13
N SER A 167 20.43 13.40 2.28
CA SER A 167 21.41 13.13 1.22
C SER A 167 21.76 11.65 1.08
N MET A 168 21.39 10.84 2.07
CA MET A 168 21.58 9.39 2.01
C MET A 168 20.56 8.78 1.04
N PRO A 169 20.89 7.64 0.40
CA PRO A 169 19.96 6.97 -0.49
C PRO A 169 18.62 6.68 0.21
N ILE A 170 17.51 6.93 -0.47
CA ILE A 170 16.16 6.54 -0.06
C ILE A 170 15.55 5.74 -1.21
N ARG A 171 15.23 4.47 -0.97
CA ARG A 171 14.81 3.50 -1.98
C ARG A 171 13.30 3.24 -1.85
N GLY A 172 12.51 3.87 -2.70
CA GLY A 172 11.09 3.57 -2.87
C GLY A 172 10.92 2.25 -3.60
N GLN A 173 10.60 1.17 -2.88
CA GLN A 173 10.43 -0.16 -3.45
C GLN A 173 8.98 -0.40 -3.84
N HIS A 174 8.78 -0.79 -5.09
CA HIS A 174 7.48 -1.10 -5.68
C HIS A 174 7.43 -2.56 -6.15
N ASP A 175 6.21 -3.09 -6.26
CA ASP A 175 5.98 -4.38 -6.91
C ASP A 175 6.23 -4.30 -8.43
N ASN A 176 6.03 -5.43 -9.12
CA ASN A 176 6.21 -5.52 -10.57
C ASN A 176 4.88 -5.42 -11.36
N ALA A 177 3.88 -4.70 -10.84
CA ALA A 177 2.64 -4.47 -11.57
C ALA A 177 2.89 -3.69 -12.88
N PRO A 178 2.07 -3.91 -13.93
CA PRO A 178 2.26 -3.26 -15.23
C PRO A 178 2.40 -1.72 -15.17
N PRO A 179 1.63 -0.97 -14.34
CA PRO A 179 1.81 0.47 -14.20
C PRO A 179 3.21 0.89 -13.73
N HIS A 180 3.90 0.05 -12.96
CA HIS A 180 5.22 0.34 -12.37
C HIS A 180 6.38 -0.03 -13.29
N SER A 181 6.10 -0.61 -14.47
CA SER A 181 7.12 -1.07 -15.42
C SER A 181 8.18 -0.01 -15.72
N ARG A 182 9.45 -0.22 -15.38
CA ARG A 182 10.53 0.78 -15.58
C ARG A 182 10.36 2.08 -14.77
N ILE A 183 9.70 2.03 -13.62
CA ILE A 183 9.59 3.21 -12.74
C ILE A 183 10.95 3.68 -12.23
N ASP A 184 11.93 2.78 -12.15
CA ASP A 184 13.32 3.05 -11.79
C ASP A 184 14.07 3.92 -12.81
N ARG A 185 13.52 4.08 -14.02
CA ARG A 185 14.10 4.88 -15.12
C ARG A 185 13.22 6.04 -15.53
N ASP A 186 12.20 6.35 -14.75
CA ASP A 186 11.26 7.42 -15.09
C ASP A 186 11.88 8.80 -14.78
N GLU A 187 12.13 9.59 -15.82
CA GLU A 187 12.82 10.88 -15.68
C GLU A 187 12.03 11.92 -14.89
N ALA A 188 10.69 11.84 -14.90
CA ALA A 188 9.86 12.78 -14.17
C ALA A 188 9.96 12.50 -12.67
N ILE A 189 9.93 11.23 -12.29
CA ILE A 189 10.19 10.78 -10.92
C ILE A 189 11.62 11.12 -10.51
N ALA A 190 12.62 10.78 -11.32
CA ALA A 190 14.02 11.03 -10.98
C ALA A 190 14.31 12.51 -10.69
N ARG A 191 13.74 13.43 -11.50
CA ARG A 191 13.85 14.87 -11.28
C ARG A 191 13.17 15.32 -9.99
N ALA A 192 11.93 14.89 -9.74
CA ALA A 192 11.21 15.24 -8.51
C ALA A 192 11.89 14.66 -7.27
N ALA A 193 12.42 13.44 -7.37
CA ALA A 193 13.05 12.69 -6.30
C ALA A 193 14.46 13.19 -5.92
N SER A 194 15.09 13.94 -6.83
CA SER A 194 16.42 14.53 -6.65
C SER A 194 16.39 16.05 -6.39
N SER A 195 15.21 16.65 -6.27
CA SER A 195 15.10 18.09 -6.01
C SER A 195 15.65 18.42 -4.63
N ASP A 196 16.14 19.66 -4.46
CA ASP A 196 16.55 20.21 -3.17
C ASP A 196 17.63 19.40 -2.41
N GLY A 197 18.40 18.54 -3.09
CA GLY A 197 19.43 17.70 -2.49
C GLY A 197 18.92 16.41 -1.86
N TRP A 198 17.69 16.00 -2.16
CA TRP A 198 17.17 14.68 -1.84
C TRP A 198 17.82 13.60 -2.71
N ASN A 199 18.00 12.40 -2.16
CA ASN A 199 18.52 11.23 -2.89
C ASN A 199 17.47 10.10 -2.89
N ILE A 200 16.28 10.40 -3.41
CA ILE A 200 15.19 9.44 -3.50
C ILE A 200 15.27 8.71 -4.86
N SER A 201 15.08 7.40 -4.85
CA SER A 201 15.08 6.57 -6.05
C SER A 201 13.90 5.60 -6.03
N ALA A 202 13.20 5.46 -7.15
CA ALA A 202 12.21 4.40 -7.32
C ALA A 202 12.94 3.11 -7.73
N ARG A 203 12.53 1.99 -7.13
CA ARG A 203 13.09 0.67 -7.38
C ARG A 203 11.98 -0.33 -7.62
N GLN A 204 11.87 -0.78 -8.86
CA GLN A 204 11.02 -1.90 -9.20
C GLN A 204 11.65 -3.21 -8.72
N LEU A 205 10.85 -4.06 -8.08
CA LEU A 205 11.24 -5.45 -7.82
C LEU A 205 11.46 -6.21 -9.13
N ARG A 206 12.68 -6.69 -9.35
CA ARG A 206 13.03 -7.49 -10.54
C ARG A 206 12.44 -8.90 -10.44
N LYS A 207 11.20 -9.09 -10.88
CA LYS A 207 10.50 -10.39 -11.03
C LYS A 207 10.78 -11.48 -9.97
N PRO A 208 10.81 -11.24 -8.63
CA PRO A 208 10.45 -12.35 -7.76
C PRO A 208 8.93 -12.51 -7.91
N ALA A 209 8.47 -13.55 -8.61
CA ALA A 209 7.04 -13.71 -8.77
C ALA A 209 6.39 -13.81 -7.38
N LYS A 210 5.46 -12.89 -7.13
CA LYS A 210 4.49 -12.91 -6.04
C LYS A 210 5.14 -13.14 -4.66
N SER A 211 6.04 -12.24 -4.24
CA SER A 211 6.43 -12.11 -2.82
C SER A 211 5.41 -11.25 -2.04
N ILE A 212 4.14 -11.31 -2.45
CA ILE A 212 3.03 -10.49 -1.93
C ILE A 212 2.88 -10.69 -0.41
N ASP A 213 3.18 -11.87 0.11
CA ASP A 213 2.85 -12.23 1.50
C ASP A 213 3.62 -11.41 2.55
N ASP A 214 4.89 -11.06 2.29
CA ASP A 214 5.71 -10.30 3.26
C ASP A 214 5.44 -8.78 3.22
N MET A 215 5.08 -8.25 2.04
CA MET A 215 4.72 -6.82 1.90
C MET A 215 3.29 -6.54 2.39
N VAL A 216 2.34 -7.43 2.08
CA VAL A 216 0.93 -7.26 2.46
C VAL A 216 0.76 -7.28 3.98
N ALA A 217 1.49 -8.13 4.71
CA ALA A 217 1.41 -8.20 6.16
C ALA A 217 1.88 -6.91 6.84
N ASN A 218 2.99 -6.32 6.37
CA ASN A 218 3.54 -5.07 6.92
C ASN A 218 2.62 -3.87 6.65
N ILE A 219 1.95 -3.86 5.50
CA ILE A 219 1.04 -2.79 5.11
C ILE A 219 -0.33 -2.92 5.79
N GLU A 220 -0.80 -4.16 6.04
CA GLU A 220 -2.00 -4.40 6.85
C GLU A 220 -1.83 -3.93 8.28
N ALA A 221 -0.67 -4.18 8.90
CA ALA A 221 -0.37 -3.67 10.23
C ALA A 221 -0.32 -2.13 10.23
N ALA A 222 0.37 -1.52 9.27
CA ALA A 222 0.49 -0.06 9.19
C ALA A 222 -0.86 0.65 8.92
N SER A 223 -1.74 0.07 8.09
CA SER A 223 -3.03 0.67 7.71
C SER A 223 -4.01 0.82 8.87
N ASN A 224 -3.89 0.02 9.94
CA ASN A 224 -4.80 0.10 11.08
C ASN A 224 -4.49 1.29 12.00
N ASP A 225 -3.27 1.82 11.93
CA ASP A 225 -2.77 2.83 12.87
C ASP A 225 -2.52 4.21 12.21
N ILE A 226 -2.89 4.41 10.94
CA ILE A 226 -2.70 5.68 10.23
C ILE A 226 -3.91 6.59 10.46
N GLU A 227 -3.65 7.84 10.89
CA GLU A 227 -4.66 8.90 10.85
C GLU A 227 -5.03 9.17 9.38
N TRP A 228 -6.28 8.87 9.05
CA TRP A 228 -6.83 9.12 7.72
C TRP A 228 -7.01 10.63 7.54
N GLN A 229 -6.49 11.19 6.44
CA GLN A 229 -6.98 12.48 5.99
C GLN A 229 -8.47 12.32 5.64
N THR A 230 -9.32 12.99 6.40
CA THR A 230 -10.77 12.99 6.20
C THR A 230 -11.08 13.46 4.79
N ILE A 231 -11.96 12.72 4.10
CA ILE A 231 -12.40 13.10 2.76
C ILE A 231 -13.47 14.19 2.92
N GLY A 232 -13.04 15.46 2.87
CA GLY A 232 -13.88 16.65 2.71
C GLY A 232 -14.06 17.49 3.98
N ASP A 233 -13.64 18.75 3.88
CA ASP A 233 -14.45 19.91 4.31
C ASP A 233 -15.22 20.43 3.09
#